data_AF-A0A7X9QSB5-F1
#
_entry.id   AF-A0A7X9QSB5-F1
#
_cell.length_a   1.000
_cell.length_b   1.000
_cell.length_c   1.000
_cell.angle_alpha   90.00
_cell.angle_beta   90.00
_cell.angle_gamma   90.00
#
_symmetry.space_group_name_H-M   'P 1'
#
loop_
_entity.id
_entity.type
_entity.pdbx_description
1 polymer ?
#
loop_
_entity_poly.entity_id
_entity_poly.type
_entity_poly.pdbx_seq_one_letter_code
_entity_poly.pdbx_strand_id
1 'polypeptide(L)'
;MYCSNCGVVISSTTEICPKCGVRPFRTKAYCYSCGEKNLSKYQVQCKTCGTDLDAKVVSASIDVDMNASWFSALQLPPGIKQLMVKFKRE
;
A
#
# COMPACT_ATOMS: atom_id res chain seq x y z
N MET A 1 -19.18 5.28 11.33
CA MET A 1 -18.00 6.02 10.82
C MET A 1 -18.39 7.47 10.59
N TYR A 2 -17.46 8.35 10.25
CA TYR A 2 -17.72 9.77 9.99
C TYR A 2 -17.42 10.14 8.54
N CYS A 3 -18.19 11.08 7.98
CA CYS A 3 -17.94 11.62 6.65
C CYS A 3 -16.64 12.43 6.65
N SER A 4 -15.67 12.03 5.83
CA SER A 4 -14.37 12.69 5.76
C SER A 4 -14.39 14.11 5.15
N ASN A 5 -15.56 14.57 4.69
CA ASN A 5 -15.78 15.91 4.16
C ASN A 5 -16.46 16.87 5.15
N CYS A 6 -17.47 16.42 5.91
CA CYS A 6 -18.28 17.29 6.76
C CYS A 6 -18.42 16.83 8.22
N GLY A 7 -17.81 15.70 8.59
CA GLY A 7 -17.77 15.21 9.96
C GLY A 7 -19.08 14.63 10.50
N VAL A 8 -20.12 14.44 9.68
CA VAL A 8 -21.36 13.79 10.16
C VAL A 8 -21.18 12.27 10.29
N VAL A 9 -21.84 11.67 11.28
CA VAL A 9 -21.92 10.21 11.42
C VAL A 9 -22.67 9.62 10.22
N ILE A 10 -22.10 8.59 9.61
CA ILE A 10 -22.67 7.84 8.49
C ILE A 10 -22.47 6.33 8.69
N SER A 11 -23.28 5.54 7.99
CA SER A 11 -23.11 4.08 7.94
C SER A 11 -21.82 3.72 7.21
N SER A 12 -21.23 2.57 7.53
CA SER A 12 -20.07 2.01 6.81
C SER A 12 -20.40 1.64 5.36
N THR A 13 -21.68 1.40 5.06
CA THR A 13 -22.18 1.08 3.71
C THR A 13 -22.61 2.30 2.91
N THR A 14 -22.48 3.51 3.46
CA THR A 14 -22.91 4.75 2.79
C THR A 14 -21.95 5.11 1.66
N GLU A 15 -22.43 5.07 0.41
CA GLU A 15 -21.66 5.50 -0.75
C GLU A 15 -21.58 7.03 -0.89
N ILE A 16 -22.66 7.74 -0.56
CA ILE A 16 -22.79 9.20 -0.68
C ILE A 16 -23.30 9.74 0.65
N CYS A 17 -22.60 10.72 1.22
CA CYS A 17 -23.03 11.33 2.47
C CYS A 17 -24.40 12.02 2.29
N PRO A 18 -25.43 11.66 3.08
CA PRO A 18 -26.76 12.26 2.95
C PRO A 18 -26.81 13.74 3.35
N LYS A 19 -25.79 14.22 4.09
CA LYS A 19 -25.71 15.62 4.54
C LYS A 19 -25.03 16.55 3.53
N CYS A 20 -23.93 16.12 2.91
CA CYS A 20 -23.13 16.99 2.05
C CYS A 20 -23.01 16.52 0.59
N GLY A 21 -23.56 15.36 0.23
CA GLY A 21 -23.51 14.83 -1.14
C GLY A 21 -22.13 14.35 -1.60
N VAL A 22 -21.11 14.40 -0.74
CA VAL A 22 -19.75 13.96 -1.07
C VAL A 22 -19.58 12.47 -0.73
N ARG A 23 -18.90 11.74 -1.62
CA ARG A 23 -18.49 10.36 -1.36
C ARG A 23 -17.45 10.32 -0.22
N PRO A 24 -17.66 9.51 0.84
CA PRO A 24 -16.69 9.35 1.91
C PRO A 24 -15.31 8.92 1.36
N PHE A 25 -14.23 9.23 2.09
CA PHE A 25 -12.84 8.90 1.73
C PHE A 25 -12.26 9.61 0.50
N ARG A 26 -13.02 10.47 -0.19
CA ARG A 26 -12.48 11.33 -1.27
C ARG A 26 -11.78 12.59 -0.79
N THR A 27 -12.06 12.99 0.44
CA THR A 27 -11.47 14.17 1.08
C THR A 27 -10.95 13.81 2.46
N LYS A 28 -10.02 14.62 2.99
CA LYS A 28 -9.41 14.42 4.31
C LYS A 28 -9.71 15.58 5.26
N ALA A 29 -10.83 16.28 5.09
CA ALA A 29 -11.18 17.45 5.88
C ALA A 29 -11.60 17.08 7.32
N TYR A 30 -12.14 15.88 7.52
CA TYR A 30 -12.49 15.31 8.81
C TYR A 30 -11.97 13.88 8.92
N CYS A 31 -11.68 13.46 10.15
CA CYS A 31 -11.30 12.08 10.45
C CYS A 31 -12.49 11.15 10.28
N TYR A 32 -12.35 10.10 9.47
CA TYR A 32 -13.43 9.12 9.26
C TYR A 32 -13.69 8.23 10.50
N SER A 33 -12.73 8.15 11.42
CA SER A 33 -12.81 7.29 12.61
C SER A 33 -13.48 8.02 13.79
N CYS A 34 -13.02 9.23 14.12
CA CYS A 34 -13.53 9.99 15.28
C CYS A 34 -14.33 11.25 14.95
N GLY A 35 -14.36 11.70 13.69
CA GLY A 35 -15.10 12.89 13.28
C GLY A 35 -14.39 14.22 13.54
N GLU A 36 -13.18 14.21 14.09
CA GLU A 36 -12.42 15.44 14.35
C GLU A 36 -12.04 16.17 13.05
N LYS A 37 -12.05 17.50 13.08
CA LYS A 37 -11.63 18.31 11.93
C LYS A 37 -10.13 18.18 11.71
N ASN A 38 -9.75 17.85 10.48
CA ASN A 38 -8.36 17.81 10.08
C ASN A 38 -7.90 19.20 9.64
N LEU A 39 -6.89 19.73 10.32
CA LEU A 39 -6.37 21.07 10.07
C LEU A 39 -5.47 21.12 8.82
N SER A 40 -4.93 19.97 8.37
CA SER A 40 -4.01 19.92 7.23
C SER A 40 -4.37 18.81 6.25
N LYS A 41 -4.38 19.16 4.96
CA LYS A 41 -4.58 18.21 3.86
C LYS A 41 -3.47 17.16 3.73
N TYR A 42 -2.29 17.43 4.30
CA TYR A 42 -1.12 16.53 4.28
C TYR A 42 -0.99 15.70 5.55
N GLN A 43 -1.92 15.84 6.50
CA GLN A 43 -1.86 15.09 7.75
C GLN A 43 -2.09 13.59 7.46
N VAL A 44 -1.09 12.78 7.79
CA VAL A 44 -1.11 11.33 7.59
C VAL A 44 -1.89 10.62 8.69
N GLN A 45 -1.85 11.12 9.93
CA GLN A 45 -2.49 10.50 11.08
C GLN A 45 -3.36 11.50 11.85
N CYS A 46 -4.54 11.09 12.32
CA CYS A 46 -5.38 11.94 13.16
C CYS A 46 -4.69 12.21 14.52
N LYS A 47 -4.47 13.47 14.87
CA LYS A 47 -3.86 13.87 16.15
C LYS A 47 -4.72 13.53 17.38
N THR A 48 -6.03 13.31 17.20
CA THR A 48 -6.96 13.06 18.29
C THR A 48 -7.16 11.57 18.56
N CYS A 49 -7.26 10.74 17.53
CA CYS A 49 -7.54 9.31 17.69
C CYS A 49 -6.45 8.37 17.13
N GLY A 50 -5.40 8.90 16.49
CA GLY A 50 -4.30 8.10 15.97
C GLY A 50 -4.60 7.30 14.70
N THR A 51 -5.80 7.38 14.11
CA THR A 51 -6.08 6.66 12.86
C THR A 51 -5.30 7.24 11.68
N ASP A 52 -4.84 6.38 10.78
CA ASP A 52 -4.21 6.80 9.53
C ASP A 52 -5.25 7.34 8.54
N LEU A 53 -5.01 8.55 8.03
CA LEU A 53 -5.83 9.26 7.04
C LEU A 53 -5.28 9.10 5.62
N ASP A 54 -4.09 8.54 5.45
CA ASP A 54 -3.44 8.26 4.17
C ASP A 54 -3.64 6.80 3.71
N ALA A 55 -4.72 6.16 4.14
CA ALA A 55 -5.12 4.86 3.62
C ALA A 55 -5.55 4.99 2.15
N LYS A 56 -4.57 5.14 1.25
CA LYS A 56 -4.66 4.62 -0.10
C LYS A 56 -4.96 3.15 0.09
N VAL A 57 -6.19 2.75 -0.19
CA VAL A 57 -6.63 1.36 -0.12
C VAL A 57 -5.69 0.58 -1.04
N VAL A 58 -4.62 0.03 -0.47
CA VAL A 58 -3.74 -0.90 -1.18
C VAL A 58 -4.48 -2.22 -1.07
N SER A 59 -5.39 -2.43 -2.02
CA SER A 59 -5.91 -3.75 -2.33
C SER A 59 -4.71 -4.65 -2.59
N ALA A 60 -4.60 -5.68 -1.74
CA ALA A 60 -3.64 -6.78 -1.80
C ALA A 60 -2.17 -6.39 -1.53
N SER A 61 -1.70 -6.72 -0.33
CA SER A 61 -0.35 -7.28 -0.19
C SER A 61 -0.29 -8.50 -1.10
N ILE A 62 0.37 -8.37 -2.25
CA ILE A 62 0.86 -9.53 -2.97
C ILE A 62 2.18 -9.84 -2.28
N ASP A 63 2.16 -10.84 -1.42
CA ASP A 63 3.35 -11.53 -0.95
C ASP A 63 3.99 -12.20 -2.17
N VAL A 64 4.88 -11.48 -2.85
CA VAL A 64 5.80 -12.11 -3.79
C VAL A 64 6.84 -12.84 -2.95
N ASP A 65 6.56 -14.11 -2.65
CA ASP A 65 7.55 -15.04 -2.13
C ASP A 65 8.68 -15.19 -3.16
N MET A 66 9.79 -14.51 -2.90
CA MET A 66 11.03 -14.62 -3.68
C MET A 66 11.84 -15.87 -3.31
N ASN A 67 11.18 -16.94 -2.83
CA ASN A 67 11.83 -18.20 -2.51
C ASN A 67 11.39 -19.35 -3.44
N ALA A 68 10.79 -19.02 -4.58
CA ALA A 68 10.77 -19.94 -5.71
C ALA A 68 12.23 -20.24 -6.13
N SER A 69 12.75 -21.35 -5.65
CA SER A 69 14.02 -21.96 -6.04
C SER A 69 13.91 -22.56 -7.45
N TRP A 70 13.58 -21.72 -8.44
CA TRP A 70 13.50 -22.12 -9.86
C TRP A 70 14.86 -22.00 -10.58
N PHE A 71 15.88 -21.45 -9.93
CA PHE A 71 17.27 -21.44 -10.42
C PHE A 71 17.92 -22.83 -10.48
N SER A 72 17.27 -23.88 -9.96
CA SER A 72 17.83 -25.24 -9.94
C SER A 72 17.51 -26.09 -11.18
N ALA A 73 16.91 -25.53 -12.23
CA ALA A 73 16.57 -26.28 -13.45
C ALA A 73 17.41 -25.89 -14.69
N LEU A 74 18.60 -25.31 -14.53
CA LEU A 74 19.64 -25.40 -15.58
C LEU A 74 20.58 -26.55 -15.22
N GLN A 75 20.12 -27.76 -15.52
CA GLN A 75 20.96 -28.95 -15.56
C GLN A 75 21.95 -28.78 -16.72
N LEU A 76 23.08 -28.11 -16.48
CA LEU A 76 24.19 -28.08 -17.43
C LEU A 76 24.69 -29.52 -17.62
N PRO A 77 24.77 -30.02 -18.86
CA PRO A 77 25.40 -31.31 -19.12
C PRO A 77 26.89 -31.25 -18.77
N PRO A 78 27.47 -32.32 -18.17
CA PRO A 78 28.88 -32.39 -17.85
C PRO A 78 29.68 -32.61 -19.14
N GLY A 79 30.10 -31.53 -19.80
CA GLY A 79 30.70 -31.68 -21.13
C GLY A 79 31.59 -30.58 -21.67
N ILE A 80 31.98 -29.57 -20.87
CA ILE A 80 32.90 -28.52 -21.35
C ILE A 80 33.96 -28.23 -20.29
N LYS A 81 34.82 -29.23 -20.04
CA LYS A 81 36.16 -29.01 -19.50
C LYS A 81 37.15 -29.03 -20.67
N GLN A 82 37.15 -28.02 -21.52
CA GLN A 82 38.31 -27.80 -22.36
C GLN A 82 38.47 -26.34 -22.76
N LEU A 83 39.67 -25.84 -22.44
CA LEU A 83 40.29 -24.59 -22.86
C LEU A 83 39.56 -23.30 -22.50
N MET A 84 40.15 -22.55 -21.59
CA MET A 84 40.71 -21.21 -21.86
C MET A 84 41.16 -20.54 -20.55
N VAL A 85 42.22 -21.06 -19.91
CA VAL A 85 43.06 -20.23 -19.03
C VAL A 85 44.50 -20.70 -19.13
N LYS A 86 45.22 -20.25 -20.15
CA LYS A 86 46.68 -20.16 -20.08
C LYS A 86 47.15 -18.85 -20.72
N PHE A 87 46.72 -17.76 -20.10
CA PHE A 87 47.26 -16.42 -20.31
C PHE A 87 47.52 -15.75 -18.96
N LYS A 88 48.67 -16.11 -18.35
CA LYS A 88 49.37 -15.40 -17.28
C LYS A 88 50.80 -15.93 -17.33
N ARG A 89 51.67 -15.31 -18.14
CA ARG A 89 52.53 -14.16 -17.82
C ARG A 89 53.37 -14.43 -16.57
N GLU A 90 54.50 -15.09 -16.81
CA GLU A 90 55.81 -14.90 -16.20
C GLU A 90 56.86 -15.60 -17.07
#